data_AF-F8DR20-F1
#
_entry.id   AF-F8DR20-F1
#
_cell.length_a   1.000
_cell.length_b   1.000
_cell.length_c   1.000
_cell.angle_alpha   90.00
_cell.angle_beta   90.00
_cell.angle_gamma   90.00
#
_symmetry.space_group_name_H-M   'P 1'
#
loop_
_entity.id
_entity.type
_entity.pdbx_description
1 polymer ?
#
loop_
_entity_poly.entity_id
_entity_poly.type
_entity_poly.pdbx_seq_one_letter_code
_entity_poly.pdbx_strand_id
1 'polypeptide(L)'
;MIFGMCDESFSLNATLKVPDSLDRSYVYFYITAFNYFSWVAGAGLGGLLGRVINLNLAGLDFVMTALFIVLFTEQLKNARTQRDALIGLAFAIICLLFCNKNVFLLVTLVTLVALFSLNYLITRRKNDIN
;
A
#
# COMPACT_ATOMS: atom_id res chain seq x y z
N MET A 1 2.14 16.99 3.37
CA MET A 1 1.29 16.01 2.67
C MET A 1 1.39 14.58 3.21
N ILE A 2 2.22 14.30 4.22
CA ILE A 2 2.33 12.93 4.77
C ILE A 2 1.04 12.49 5.49
N PHE A 3 0.35 13.42 6.17
CA PHE A 3 -0.87 13.12 6.94
C PHE A 3 -2.12 12.80 6.12
N GLY A 4 -2.13 13.08 4.81
CA GLY A 4 -3.30 12.84 3.94
C GLY A 4 -3.13 11.67 2.98
N MET A 5 -2.04 10.91 3.11
CA MET A 5 -1.66 9.89 2.13
C MET A 5 -2.29 8.54 2.49
N CYS A 6 -3.15 8.04 1.60
CA CYS A 6 -3.68 6.68 1.57
C CYS A 6 -2.93 5.82 0.54
N ASP A 7 -3.16 4.51 0.53
CA ASP A 7 -2.49 3.58 -0.39
C ASP A 7 -2.78 3.90 -1.87
N GLU A 8 -3.97 4.40 -2.20
CA GLU A 8 -4.31 4.81 -3.57
C GLU A 8 -3.52 6.05 -3.98
N SER A 9 -3.51 7.08 -3.12
CA SER A 9 -2.73 8.30 -3.37
C SER A 9 -1.22 8.02 -3.41
N PHE A 10 -0.73 7.07 -2.62
CA PHE A 10 0.66 6.63 -2.63
C PHE A 10 1.00 5.91 -3.94
N SER A 11 0.15 4.97 -4.39
CA SER A 11 0.36 4.24 -5.64
C SER A 11 0.36 5.17 -6.86
N LEU A 12 -0.56 6.14 -6.89
CA LEU A 12 -0.60 7.19 -7.91
C LEU A 12 0.66 8.05 -7.87
N ASN A 13 1.05 8.57 -6.70
CA ASN A 13 2.24 9.42 -6.57
C ASN A 13 3.54 8.66 -6.90
N ALA A 14 3.62 7.36 -6.63
CA ALA A 14 4.78 6.52 -6.91
C ALA A 14 4.93 6.18 -8.40
N THR A 15 3.80 6.10 -9.14
CA THR A 15 3.79 5.71 -10.56
C THR A 15 3.80 6.93 -11.49
N LEU A 16 3.30 8.08 -11.02
CA LEU A 16 3.17 9.29 -11.81
C LEU A 16 4.54 9.92 -12.11
N LYS A 17 4.86 10.07 -13.41
CA LYS A 17 5.98 10.90 -13.88
C LYS A 17 5.48 12.32 -14.12
N VAL A 18 5.71 13.20 -13.14
CA VAL A 18 5.32 14.62 -13.28
C VAL A 18 6.28 15.31 -14.27
N PRO A 19 5.78 15.92 -15.36
CA PRO A 19 6.60 16.70 -16.28
C PRO A 19 7.24 17.89 -15.56
N ASP A 20 8.49 18.23 -15.89
CA ASP A 20 9.22 19.33 -15.23
C ASP A 20 8.60 20.72 -15.47
N SER A 21 7.65 20.83 -16.41
CA SER A 21 6.87 22.04 -16.66
C SER A 21 5.76 22.29 -15.64
N LEU A 22 5.46 21.33 -14.76
CA LEU A 22 4.37 21.43 -13.79
C LEU A 22 4.88 21.31 -12.36
N ASP A 23 4.40 22.18 -11.48
CA ASP A 23 4.80 22.14 -10.08
C ASP A 23 4.22 20.90 -9.38
N ARG A 24 5.12 20.03 -8.93
CA ARG A 24 4.83 18.78 -8.24
C ARG A 24 3.97 18.98 -7.00
N SER A 25 4.11 20.12 -6.32
CA SER A 25 3.34 20.45 -5.12
C SER A 25 1.85 20.56 -5.43
N TYR A 26 1.48 21.20 -6.54
CA TYR A 26 0.08 21.32 -6.95
C TYR A 26 -0.50 19.96 -7.35
N VAL A 27 0.27 19.15 -8.08
CA VAL A 27 -0.16 17.80 -8.50
C VAL A 27 -0.49 16.94 -7.28
N TYR A 28 0.41 16.86 -6.31
CA TYR A 28 0.18 16.07 -5.10
C TYR A 28 -0.96 16.63 -4.23
N PHE A 29 -1.15 17.94 -4.22
CA PHE A 29 -2.27 18.58 -3.52
C PHE A 29 -3.61 18.15 -4.12
N TYR A 30 -3.75 18.23 -5.44
CA TYR A 30 -4.99 17.84 -6.10
C TYR A 30 -5.28 16.34 -5.95
N ILE A 31 -4.26 15.47 -6.08
CA ILE A 31 -4.43 14.03 -5.87
C ILE A 31 -4.97 13.75 -4.45
N THR A 32 -4.36 14.37 -3.44
CA THR A 32 -4.80 14.20 -2.05
C THR A 32 -6.21 14.75 -1.82
N ALA A 33 -6.51 15.93 -2.37
CA ALA A 33 -7.82 16.57 -2.23
C ALA A 33 -8.94 15.77 -2.90
N PHE A 34 -8.71 15.24 -4.11
CA PHE A 34 -9.67 14.39 -4.80
C PHE A 34 -9.88 13.07 -4.09
N ASN A 35 -8.81 12.45 -3.56
CA ASN A 35 -8.91 11.23 -2.76
C ASN A 35 -9.76 11.45 -1.50
N TYR A 36 -9.57 12.57 -0.82
CA TYR A 36 -10.35 12.91 0.36
C TYR A 36 -11.83 13.18 0.01
N PHE A 37 -12.08 13.90 -1.09
CA PHE A 37 -13.43 14.20 -1.53
C PHE A 37 -14.20 12.95 -1.94
N SER A 38 -13.58 12.03 -2.68
CA SER A 38 -14.22 10.76 -3.06
C SER A 38 -14.56 9.92 -1.83
N TRP A 39 -13.69 9.94 -0.82
CA TRP A 39 -13.91 9.21 0.43
C TRP A 39 -15.07 9.82 1.24
N VAL A 40 -15.08 11.14 1.46
CA VAL A 40 -16.14 11.83 2.22
C VAL A 40 -17.48 11.74 1.47
N ALA A 41 -17.49 11.95 0.16
CA ALA A 41 -18.70 11.84 -0.65
C ALA A 41 -19.23 10.40 -0.66
N GLY A 42 -18.36 9.40 -0.85
CA GLY A 42 -18.73 7.98 -0.85
C GLY A 42 -19.26 7.52 0.51
N ALA A 43 -18.59 7.87 1.61
CA ALA A 43 -19.03 7.55 2.96
C ALA A 43 -20.34 8.28 3.33
N GLY A 44 -20.47 9.55 2.95
CA GLY A 44 -21.68 10.33 3.15
C GLY A 44 -22.88 9.77 2.40
N LEU A 45 -22.72 9.48 1.10
CA LEU A 45 -23.76 8.86 0.28
C LEU A 45 -24.09 7.44 0.76
N GLY A 46 -23.09 6.63 1.11
CA GLY A 46 -23.27 5.30 1.67
C GLY A 46 -24.03 5.32 3.00
N GLY A 47 -23.74 6.28 3.89
CA GLY A 47 -24.44 6.44 5.16
C GLY A 47 -25.89 6.91 5.00
N LEU A 48 -26.16 7.81 4.05
CA LEU A 48 -27.51 8.31 3.75
C LEU A 48 -28.36 7.23 3.05
N LEU A 49 -27.80 6.57 2.03
CA LEU A 49 -28.49 5.56 1.23
C LEU A 49 -28.57 4.21 1.93
N GLY A 50 -27.62 3.88 2.82
CA GLY A 50 -27.59 2.61 3.55
C GLY A 50 -28.81 2.38 4.44
N ARG A 51 -29.54 3.44 4.82
CA ARG A 51 -30.80 3.33 5.56
C ARG A 51 -32.02 3.07 4.66
N VAL A 52 -31.93 3.45 3.39
CA VAL A 52 -33.02 3.30 2.41
C VAL A 52 -32.89 1.98 1.64
N ILE A 53 -31.66 1.53 1.42
CA ILE A 53 -31.36 0.30 0.69
C ILE A 53 -31.00 -0.77 1.71
N ASN A 54 -31.89 -1.75 1.96
CA ASN A 54 -31.58 -2.98 2.71
C ASN A 54 -30.64 -3.85 1.87
N LEU A 55 -29.41 -3.38 1.65
CA LEU A 55 -28.38 -4.15 0.98
C LEU A 55 -27.93 -5.25 1.93
N ASN A 56 -28.23 -6.48 1.55
CA ASN A 56 -27.57 -7.62 2.13
C ASN A 56 -26.08 -7.53 1.74
N LEU A 57 -25.24 -7.11 2.68
CA LEU A 57 -23.79 -6.96 2.51
C LEU A 57 -23.07 -8.32 2.44
N ALA A 58 -23.81 -9.44 2.40
CA ALA A 58 -23.27 -10.77 2.15
C ALA A 58 -22.53 -10.78 0.80
N GLY A 59 -21.20 -10.79 0.88
CA GLY A 59 -20.30 -10.72 -0.27
C GLY A 59 -19.31 -9.55 -0.23
N LEU A 60 -19.50 -8.55 0.63
CA LEU A 60 -18.55 -7.45 0.79
C LEU A 60 -17.18 -7.95 1.32
N ASP A 61 -17.20 -8.91 2.24
CA ASP A 61 -15.98 -9.54 2.78
C ASP A 61 -15.17 -10.28 1.70
N PHE A 62 -15.87 -10.81 0.69
CA PHE A 62 -15.23 -11.43 -0.47
C PHE A 62 -14.52 -10.38 -1.34
N VAL A 63 -15.13 -9.21 -1.55
CA VAL A 63 -14.53 -8.12 -2.33
C VAL A 63 -13.20 -7.66 -1.71
N MET A 64 -13.16 -7.44 -0.40
CA MET A 64 -11.92 -7.03 0.28
C MET A 64 -10.82 -8.08 0.15
N THR A 65 -11.18 -9.36 0.29
CA THR A 65 -10.23 -10.46 0.14
C THR A 65 -9.71 -10.54 -1.31
N ALA A 66 -10.58 -10.40 -2.30
CA ALA A 66 -10.21 -10.40 -3.72
C ALA A 66 -9.28 -9.22 -4.07
N LEU A 67 -9.54 -8.03 -3.51
CA LEU A 67 -8.68 -6.85 -3.69
C LEU A 67 -7.25 -7.13 -3.18
N PHE A 68 -7.10 -7.70 -1.98
CA PHE A 68 -5.78 -8.07 -1.47
C PHE A 68 -5.07 -9.08 -2.35
N ILE A 69 -5.77 -10.09 -2.88
CA ILE A 69 -5.18 -11.10 -3.77
C ILE A 69 -4.71 -10.46 -5.08
N VAL A 70 -5.51 -9.59 -5.69
CA VAL A 70 -5.15 -8.90 -6.93
C VAL A 70 -3.96 -7.98 -6.73
N LEU A 71 -3.98 -7.15 -5.66
CA LEU A 71 -2.85 -6.28 -5.32
C LEU A 71 -1.58 -7.07 -5.07
N PHE A 72 -1.67 -8.17 -4.32
CA PHE A 72 -0.53 -9.05 -4.08
C PHE A 72 0.03 -9.63 -5.39
N THR A 73 -0.84 -10.06 -6.29
CA THR A 73 -0.45 -10.63 -7.59
C THR A 73 0.24 -9.59 -8.48
N GLU A 74 -0.29 -8.36 -8.53
CA GLU A 74 0.35 -7.25 -9.27
C GLU A 74 1.72 -6.90 -8.70
N GLN A 75 1.86 -6.88 -7.37
CA GLN A 75 3.15 -6.62 -6.72
C GLN A 75 4.16 -7.73 -6.98
N LEU A 76 3.73 -8.99 -7.03
CA LEU A 76 4.59 -10.12 -7.38
C LEU A 76 5.06 -10.04 -8.84
N LYS A 77 4.20 -9.55 -9.75
CA LYS A 77 4.49 -9.40 -11.18
C LYS A 77 5.43 -8.22 -11.47
N ASN A 78 5.28 -7.11 -10.76
CA ASN A 78 6.11 -5.91 -10.94
C ASN A 78 7.42 -5.90 -10.12
N ALA A 79 7.67 -6.92 -9.30
CA ALA A 79 8.92 -7.02 -8.53
C ALA A 79 10.14 -7.19 -9.46
N ARG A 80 10.93 -6.11 -9.63
CA ARG A 80 12.15 -6.09 -10.47
C ARG A 80 13.17 -7.17 -10.11
N THR A 81 13.21 -7.61 -8.86
CA THR A 81 14.07 -8.69 -8.38
C THR A 81 13.19 -9.73 -7.69
N GLN A 82 12.78 -10.76 -8.43
CA GLN A 82 11.90 -11.82 -7.88
C GLN A 82 12.47 -12.47 -6.61
N ARG A 83 13.81 -12.47 -6.45
CA ARG A 83 14.50 -13.00 -5.27
C ARG A 83 14.16 -12.22 -3.99
N ASP A 84 14.14 -10.89 -4.05
CA ASP A 84 13.88 -10.06 -2.86
C ASP A 84 12.41 -10.14 -2.45
N ALA A 85 11.50 -10.23 -3.42
CA ALA A 85 10.08 -10.44 -3.18
C ALA A 85 9.78 -11.81 -2.53
N LEU A 86 10.45 -12.87 -3.00
CA LEU A 86 10.33 -14.22 -2.44
C LEU A 86 10.84 -14.31 -0.99
N ILE A 87 11.96 -13.65 -0.68
CA ILE A 87 12.51 -13.59 0.68
C ILE A 87 11.54 -12.85 1.61
N GLY A 88 11.02 -11.71 1.17
CA GLY A 88 10.02 -10.95 1.94
C GLY A 88 8.73 -11.76 2.20
N LEU A 89 8.26 -12.50 1.19
CA LEU A 89 7.09 -13.37 1.32
C LEU A 89 7.32 -14.52 2.31
N ALA A 90 8.47 -15.20 2.22
CA ALA A 90 8.82 -16.28 3.13
C ALA A 90 8.88 -15.78 4.59
N PHE A 91 9.49 -14.62 4.83
CA PHE A 91 9.51 -14.00 6.16
C PHE A 91 8.13 -13.61 6.67
N ALA A 92 7.26 -13.07 5.81
CA ALA A 92 5.89 -12.74 6.18
C ALA A 92 5.09 -13.99 6.59
N ILE A 93 5.25 -15.10 5.86
CA ILE A 93 4.62 -16.39 6.20
C ILE A 93 5.14 -16.93 7.53
N ILE A 94 6.46 -16.85 7.77
CA ILE A 94 7.06 -17.25 9.06
C ILE A 94 6.50 -16.39 10.20
N CYS A 95 6.43 -15.07 10.03
CA CYS A 95 5.81 -14.19 11.02
C CYS A 95 4.33 -14.52 11.21
N LEU A 96 3.59 -14.92 10.18
CA LEU A 96 2.17 -15.23 10.28
C LEU A 96 1.91 -16.52 11.09
N LEU A 97 2.81 -17.49 10.99
CA LEU A 97 2.72 -18.74 11.74
C LEU A 97 3.17 -18.58 13.21
N PHE A 98 4.17 -17.74 13.47
CA PHE A 98 4.75 -17.58 14.81
C PHE A 98 4.21 -16.39 15.62
N CYS A 99 3.62 -15.38 14.97
CA CYS A 99 3.19 -14.14 15.63
C CYS A 99 1.67 -14.11 15.86
N ASN A 100 1.25 -13.61 17.02
CA ASN A 100 -0.16 -13.48 17.38
C ASN A 100 -0.85 -12.44 16.48
N LYS A 101 -2.12 -12.66 16.07
CA LYS A 101 -2.85 -11.86 15.06
C LYS A 101 -2.83 -10.35 15.33
N ASN A 102 -2.85 -9.94 16.59
CA ASN A 102 -2.88 -8.52 16.99
C ASN A 102 -1.53 -7.81 16.82
N VAL A 103 -0.41 -8.55 16.82
CA VAL A 103 0.95 -8.00 16.79
C VAL A 103 1.65 -8.31 15.47
N PHE A 104 1.12 -9.27 14.70
CA PHE A 104 1.62 -9.71 13.40
C PHE A 104 1.90 -8.55 12.43
N LEU A 105 0.94 -7.64 12.25
CA LEU A 105 1.06 -6.56 11.27
C LEU A 105 2.21 -5.60 11.62
N LEU A 106 2.29 -5.19 12.89
CA LEU A 106 3.36 -4.32 13.37
C LEU A 106 4.74 -4.98 13.29
N VAL A 107 4.86 -6.23 13.74
CA VAL A 107 6.14 -6.97 13.71
C VAL A 107 6.62 -7.15 12.28
N THR A 108 5.73 -7.57 11.37
CA THR A 108 6.08 -7.80 9.97
C THR A 108 6.55 -6.52 9.29
N LEU A 109 5.87 -5.38 9.52
CA LEU A 109 6.29 -4.09 8.98
C LEU A 109 7.67 -3.67 9.48
N VAL A 110 7.91 -3.75 10.79
CA VAL A 110 9.21 -3.39 11.39
C VAL A 110 10.33 -4.29 10.85
N THR A 111 10.09 -5.59 10.78
CA THR A 111 11.08 -6.55 10.25
C THR A 111 11.38 -6.31 8.77
N LEU A 112 10.36 -6.04 7.94
CA LEU A 112 10.57 -5.73 6.52
C LEU A 112 11.37 -4.43 6.34
N VAL A 113 11.02 -3.37 7.08
CA VAL A 113 11.77 -2.11 7.04
C VAL A 113 13.22 -2.32 7.47
N ALA A 114 13.47 -3.12 8.52
CA ALA A 114 14.81 -3.44 8.97
C ALA A 114 15.61 -4.23 7.91
N LEU A 115 15.01 -5.25 7.29
CA LEU A 115 15.64 -6.06 6.25
C LEU A 115 15.97 -5.23 5.00
N PHE A 116 15.02 -4.41 4.52
CA PHE A 116 15.27 -3.55 3.37
C PHE A 116 16.29 -2.45 3.67
N SER A 117 16.24 -1.83 4.85
CA SER A 117 17.24 -0.84 5.26
C SER A 117 18.64 -1.44 5.34
N LEU A 118 18.76 -2.66 5.87
CA LEU A 118 20.03 -3.37 5.93
C LEU A 118 20.56 -3.71 4.53
N ASN A 119 19.69 -4.23 3.65
CA ASN A 119 20.07 -4.52 2.26
C ASN A 119 20.48 -3.26 1.50
N TYR A 120 19.79 -2.14 1.73
CA TYR A 120 20.14 -0.84 1.14
C TYR A 120 21.52 -0.35 1.64
N LEU A 121 21.80 -0.45 2.94
CA LEU A 121 23.09 -0.06 3.51
C LEU A 121 24.25 -0.94 3.01
N ILE A 122 24.04 -2.24 2.89
CA ILE A 122 25.04 -3.19 2.35
C ILE A 122 25.32 -2.88 0.88
N THR A 123 24.26 -2.67 0.08
CA THR A 123 24.38 -2.32 -1.35
C THR A 123 25.09 -0.98 -1.54
N ARG A 124 24.77 0.03 -0.72
CA ARG A 124 25.44 1.34 -0.74
C ARG A 124 26.93 1.22 -0.42
N ARG A 125 27.29 0.47 0.63
CA ARG A 125 28.70 0.19 0.98
C ARG A 125 29.47 -0.48 -0.16
N LYS A 126 28.82 -1.35 -0.94
CA LYS A 126 29.47 -2.03 -2.07
C LYS A 126 29.73 -1.09 -3.26
N ASN A 127 28.86 -0.10 -3.46
CA ASN A 127 29.07 0.95 -4.47
C ASN A 127 30.10 2.00 -4.06
N ASP A 128 30.32 2.23 -2.77
CA ASP A 128 31.33 3.19 -2.29
C ASP A 128 32.78 2.63 -2.34
N ILE A 129 32.96 1.33 -2.62
CA ILE A 129 34.27 0.62 -2.65
C ILE A 129 34.74 0.31 -4.10
N ASN A 130 33.88 0.52 -5.11
CA ASN A 130 34.22 0.39 -6.56
C ASN A 130 34.35 1.75 -7.22
#